data_AF-A0A6N6SVA8-F1
#
_entry.id   AF-A0A6N6SVA8-F1
#
_cell.length_a   1.000
_cell.length_b   1.000
_cell.length_c   1.000
_cell.angle_alpha   90.00
_cell.angle_beta   90.00
_cell.angle_gamma   90.00
#
_symmetry.space_group_name_H-M   'P 1'
#
loop_
_entity.id
_entity.type
_entity.pdbx_description
1 polymer ?
#
loop_
_entity_poly.entity_id
_entity_poly.type
_entity_poly.pdbx_seq_one_letter_code
_entity_poly.pdbx_strand_id
1 'polypeptide(L)'
;MKAPPNRSVFPLAAYIDPTARTAGEVEIGEGSSLWPYAVIRAESHFVRIGRFSNLQDHVMVHIGYHTPTIVGDYCSITHRVVLHGCTVGDNCLIGIGATLMDGVVLGENSIVAGHSFLREGTVIPPNSIVMGTPAKVVRTENSFVANRVNAMLYHRNAVCYARGDHRGWDGPEYEVQMAAWKAEIEREFERLYGGKPPSA
;
A
#
# COMPACT_ATOMS: atom_id res chain seq x y z
N MET A 1 -15.75 12.00 -24.45
CA MET A 1 -14.30 12.27 -24.54
C MET A 1 -13.60 11.21 -23.70
N LYS A 2 -12.57 10.52 -24.22
CA LYS A 2 -11.78 9.59 -23.39
C LYS A 2 -10.97 10.44 -22.40
N ALA A 3 -11.17 10.24 -21.09
CA ALA A 3 -10.28 10.81 -20.10
C ALA A 3 -8.84 10.40 -20.45
N PRO A 4 -7.85 11.32 -20.44
CA PRO A 4 -6.48 10.96 -20.69
C PRO A 4 -6.05 9.88 -19.68
N PRO A 5 -5.23 8.90 -20.09
CA PRO A 5 -4.73 7.92 -19.15
C PRO A 5 -3.96 8.64 -18.02
N ASN A 6 -4.30 8.30 -16.77
CA ASN A 6 -3.73 8.90 -15.56
C ASN A 6 -2.20 8.89 -15.54
N ARG A 7 -1.56 7.98 -16.31
CA ARG A 7 -0.09 7.91 -16.45
C ARG A 7 0.57 9.20 -16.95
N SER A 8 -0.14 10.00 -17.77
CA SER A 8 0.37 11.30 -18.21
C SER A 8 0.45 12.34 -17.08
N VAL A 9 -0.36 12.15 -16.04
CA VAL A 9 -0.43 13.01 -14.85
C VAL A 9 0.56 12.56 -13.78
N PHE A 10 0.81 11.25 -13.68
CA PHE A 10 1.70 10.64 -12.69
C PHE A 10 2.89 9.96 -13.37
N PRO A 11 3.85 10.72 -13.91
CA PRO A 11 4.94 10.17 -14.72
C PRO A 11 5.91 9.29 -13.92
N LEU A 12 5.99 9.47 -12.60
CA LEU A 12 6.86 8.69 -11.71
C LEU A 12 6.22 7.39 -11.22
N ALA A 13 4.92 7.16 -11.46
CA ALA A 13 4.27 5.90 -11.11
C ALA A 13 4.81 4.77 -11.99
N ALA A 14 5.08 3.60 -11.39
CA ALA A 14 5.57 2.44 -12.13
C ALA A 14 4.50 1.87 -13.08
N TYR A 15 3.24 1.84 -12.65
CA TYR A 15 2.13 1.35 -13.44
C TYR A 15 0.81 1.99 -13.01
N ILE A 16 0.00 2.36 -13.99
CA ILE A 16 -1.40 2.72 -13.76
C ILE A 16 -2.24 1.96 -14.77
N ASP A 17 -3.07 1.05 -14.27
CA ASP A 17 -3.96 0.28 -15.10
C ASP A 17 -4.93 1.18 -15.87
N PRO A 18 -5.25 0.89 -17.16
CA PRO A 18 -6.21 1.68 -17.93
C PRO A 18 -7.61 1.77 -17.32
N THR A 19 -7.98 0.82 -16.45
CA THR A 19 -9.26 0.80 -15.73
C THR A 19 -9.21 1.58 -14.41
N ALA A 20 -8.03 1.90 -13.89
CA ALA A 20 -7.90 2.71 -12.68
C ALA A 20 -8.43 4.13 -12.92
N ARG A 21 -9.01 4.74 -11.88
CA ARG A 21 -9.62 6.07 -11.94
C ARG A 21 -9.13 6.93 -10.80
N THR A 22 -8.74 8.15 -11.12
CA THR A 22 -8.34 9.18 -10.15
C THR A 22 -9.13 10.44 -10.48
N ALA A 23 -9.68 11.12 -9.48
CA ALA A 23 -10.38 12.39 -9.66
C ALA A 23 -10.16 13.31 -8.45
N GLY A 24 -9.93 14.60 -8.72
CA GLY A 24 -9.65 15.60 -7.69
C GLY A 24 -8.16 15.74 -7.36
N GLU A 25 -7.85 16.20 -6.14
CA GLU A 25 -6.47 16.45 -5.69
C GLU A 25 -5.81 15.15 -5.24
N VAL A 26 -5.02 14.54 -6.14
CA VAL A 26 -4.38 13.24 -5.93
C VAL A 26 -2.90 13.32 -6.25
N GLU A 27 -2.07 12.81 -5.36
CA GLU A 27 -0.63 12.64 -5.56
C GLU A 27 -0.27 11.14 -5.49
N ILE A 28 0.51 10.69 -6.48
CA ILE A 28 1.01 9.31 -6.55
C ILE A 28 2.54 9.36 -6.56
N GLY A 29 3.15 8.77 -5.54
CA GLY A 29 4.60 8.71 -5.36
C GLY A 29 5.32 7.86 -6.41
N GLU A 30 6.63 8.08 -6.49
CA GLU A 30 7.53 7.34 -7.37
C GLU A 30 7.43 5.83 -7.16
N GLY A 31 7.44 5.07 -8.26
CA GLY A 31 7.47 3.61 -8.22
C GLY A 31 6.16 2.96 -7.78
N SER A 32 5.15 3.74 -7.39
CA SER A 32 3.85 3.26 -6.96
C SER A 32 3.00 2.72 -8.11
N SER A 33 1.99 1.93 -7.78
CA SER A 33 1.14 1.27 -8.78
C SER A 33 -0.34 1.27 -8.43
N LEU A 34 -1.18 1.48 -9.45
CA LEU A 34 -2.63 1.36 -9.38
C LEU A 34 -3.07 0.20 -10.28
N TRP A 35 -3.76 -0.76 -9.69
CA TRP A 35 -4.15 -2.02 -10.32
C TRP A 35 -5.61 -1.98 -10.82
N PRO A 36 -6.09 -3.01 -11.54
CA PRO A 36 -7.41 -3.01 -12.14
C PRO A 36 -8.54 -2.52 -11.23
N TYR A 37 -9.32 -1.58 -11.73
CA TYR A 37 -10.47 -0.97 -11.06
C TYR A 37 -10.17 -0.31 -9.71
N ALA A 38 -8.91 0.04 -9.42
CA ALA A 38 -8.60 0.93 -8.30
C ALA A 38 -9.19 2.33 -8.54
N VAL A 39 -9.88 2.88 -7.54
CA VAL A 39 -10.53 4.19 -7.61
C VAL A 39 -10.03 5.09 -6.49
N ILE A 40 -9.58 6.29 -6.86
CA ILE A 40 -9.23 7.36 -5.93
C ILE A 40 -10.08 8.58 -6.26
N ARG A 41 -10.74 9.15 -5.25
CA ARG A 41 -11.53 10.38 -5.41
C ARG A 41 -11.25 11.35 -4.26
N ALA A 42 -11.06 12.62 -4.58
CA ALA A 42 -10.63 13.65 -3.64
C ALA A 42 -11.21 15.03 -3.99
N GLU A 43 -12.51 15.23 -3.75
CA GLU A 43 -13.24 16.43 -4.20
C GLU A 43 -13.13 17.67 -3.29
N SER A 44 -12.83 17.49 -2.01
CA SER A 44 -12.82 18.56 -0.99
C SER A 44 -11.60 18.54 -0.07
N HIS A 45 -10.69 17.62 -0.30
CA HIS A 45 -9.41 17.44 0.37
C HIS A 45 -8.48 16.68 -0.60
N PHE A 46 -7.36 16.16 -0.13
CA PHE A 46 -6.37 15.51 -0.97
C PHE A 46 -6.19 14.04 -0.60
N VAL A 47 -5.73 13.26 -1.58
CA VAL A 47 -5.20 11.91 -1.37
C VAL A 47 -3.72 11.92 -1.72
N ARG A 48 -2.88 11.42 -0.81
CA ARG A 48 -1.45 11.22 -1.08
C ARG A 48 -1.09 9.76 -0.92
N ILE A 49 -0.53 9.17 -1.98
CA ILE A 49 0.03 7.82 -1.96
C ILE A 49 1.56 7.96 -2.00
N GLY A 50 2.25 7.42 -0.99
CA GLY A 50 3.71 7.41 -0.90
C GLY A 50 4.39 6.59 -2.00
N ARG A 51 5.72 6.57 -1.97
CA ARG A 51 6.56 5.89 -2.96
C ARG A 51 6.50 4.38 -2.81
N PHE A 52 6.63 3.65 -3.91
CA PHE A 52 6.64 2.19 -3.96
C PHE A 52 5.42 1.53 -3.30
N SER A 53 4.33 2.27 -3.15
CA SER A 53 3.07 1.78 -2.60
C SER A 53 2.17 1.24 -3.70
N ASN A 54 1.40 0.20 -3.41
CA ASN A 54 0.52 -0.45 -4.38
C ASN A 54 -0.93 -0.41 -3.90
N LEU A 55 -1.83 0.01 -4.80
CA LEU A 55 -3.28 -0.04 -4.62
C LEU A 55 -3.79 -1.14 -5.52
N GLN A 56 -3.98 -2.32 -4.95
CA GLN A 56 -4.34 -3.53 -5.67
C GLN A 56 -5.79 -3.47 -6.22
N ASP A 57 -6.21 -4.55 -6.86
CA ASP A 57 -7.46 -4.61 -7.59
C ASP A 57 -8.67 -4.20 -6.73
N HIS A 58 -9.53 -3.35 -7.30
CA HIS A 58 -10.74 -2.86 -6.65
C HIS A 58 -10.53 -2.12 -5.32
N VAL A 59 -9.32 -1.61 -5.04
CA VAL A 59 -9.12 -0.69 -3.93
C VAL A 59 -9.91 0.60 -4.14
N MET A 60 -10.58 1.07 -3.10
CA MET A 60 -11.28 2.34 -3.07
C MET A 60 -10.65 3.28 -2.06
N VAL A 61 -10.31 4.48 -2.53
CA VAL A 61 -9.77 5.55 -1.70
C VAL A 61 -10.65 6.78 -1.84
N HIS A 62 -11.21 7.23 -0.72
CA HIS A 62 -11.94 8.49 -0.62
C HIS A 62 -11.41 9.28 0.58
N ILE A 63 -11.87 10.52 0.72
CA ILE A 63 -11.48 11.45 1.77
C ILE A 63 -12.60 11.54 2.81
N GLY A 64 -12.24 11.83 4.05
CA GLY A 64 -13.23 12.15 5.07
C GLY A 64 -13.77 13.56 4.88
N TYR A 65 -14.80 13.94 5.64
CA TYR A 65 -15.37 15.29 5.54
C TYR A 65 -14.36 16.39 5.95
N HIS A 66 -13.45 16.07 6.89
CA HIS A 66 -12.42 16.98 7.41
C HIS A 66 -11.01 16.39 7.38
N THR A 67 -10.82 15.20 6.80
CA THR A 67 -9.54 14.50 6.84
C THR A 67 -9.10 14.05 5.45
N PRO A 68 -7.82 14.26 5.07
CA PRO A 68 -7.28 13.67 3.86
C PRO A 68 -7.14 12.16 4.03
N THR A 69 -6.90 11.44 2.93
CA THR A 69 -6.36 10.08 3.00
C THR A 69 -4.89 10.08 2.61
N ILE A 70 -4.05 9.61 3.53
CA ILE A 70 -2.60 9.57 3.37
C ILE A 70 -2.14 8.13 3.52
N VAL A 71 -1.43 7.63 2.52
CA VAL A 71 -0.74 6.34 2.57
C VAL A 71 0.75 6.60 2.49
N GLY A 72 1.51 6.05 3.42
CA GLY A 72 2.96 6.13 3.49
C GLY A 72 3.69 5.42 2.35
N ASP A 73 5.01 5.38 2.47
CA ASP A 73 5.88 4.72 1.52
C ASP A 73 5.90 3.19 1.76
N TYR A 74 6.04 2.42 0.67
CA TYR A 74 6.16 0.97 0.66
C TYR A 74 4.99 0.25 1.35
N CYS A 75 3.78 0.76 1.13
CA CYS A 75 2.56 0.17 1.63
C CYS A 75 1.90 -0.72 0.58
N SER A 76 1.32 -1.82 1.04
CA SER A 76 0.46 -2.68 0.22
C SER A 76 -0.98 -2.53 0.66
N ILE A 77 -1.75 -1.80 -0.13
CA ILE A 77 -3.19 -1.66 0.03
C ILE A 77 -3.83 -2.74 -0.83
N THR A 78 -4.19 -3.86 -0.20
CA THR A 78 -4.51 -5.08 -0.94
C THR A 78 -5.93 -5.10 -1.49
N HIS A 79 -6.27 -6.13 -2.27
CA HIS A 79 -7.51 -6.17 -3.06
C HIS A 79 -8.77 -5.82 -2.24
N ARG A 80 -9.65 -5.00 -2.82
CA ARG A 80 -10.94 -4.57 -2.24
C ARG A 80 -10.84 -3.82 -0.90
N VAL A 81 -9.68 -3.30 -0.54
CA VAL A 81 -9.57 -2.44 0.64
C VAL A 81 -10.30 -1.11 0.41
N VAL A 82 -10.96 -0.62 1.45
CA VAL A 82 -11.57 0.72 1.50
C VAL A 82 -10.78 1.59 2.46
N LEU A 83 -10.26 2.71 1.97
CA LEU A 83 -9.63 3.76 2.77
C LEU A 83 -10.50 5.02 2.69
N HIS A 84 -10.94 5.53 3.84
CA HIS A 84 -11.78 6.72 3.91
C HIS A 84 -11.25 7.65 4.99
N GLY A 85 -10.72 8.81 4.59
CA GLY A 85 -10.24 9.87 5.51
C GLY A 85 -9.19 9.44 6.54
N CYS A 86 -8.28 8.52 6.20
CA CYS A 86 -7.35 7.89 7.15
C CYS A 86 -5.87 8.18 6.85
N THR A 87 -5.01 8.03 7.87
CA THR A 87 -3.55 8.08 7.74
C THR A 87 -2.95 6.71 7.98
N VAL A 88 -2.24 6.17 7.00
CA VAL A 88 -1.48 4.92 7.05
C VAL A 88 0.00 5.26 6.99
N GLY A 89 0.76 4.87 8.01
CA GLY A 89 2.21 5.05 8.06
C GLY A 89 2.95 4.17 7.05
N ASP A 90 4.27 4.31 7.01
CA ASP A 90 5.12 3.57 6.07
C ASP A 90 5.13 2.06 6.36
N ASN A 91 5.47 1.26 5.35
CA ASN A 91 5.63 -0.19 5.49
C ASN A 91 4.40 -0.90 6.05
N CYS A 92 3.19 -0.48 5.69
CA CYS A 92 1.97 -1.14 6.14
C CYS A 92 1.43 -2.11 5.10
N LEU A 93 0.87 -3.23 5.56
CA LEU A 93 0.08 -4.13 4.73
C LEU A 93 -1.37 -4.11 5.22
N ILE A 94 -2.28 -3.66 4.36
CA ILE A 94 -3.71 -3.63 4.64
C ILE A 94 -4.35 -4.81 3.92
N GLY A 95 -4.69 -5.84 4.70
CA GLY A 95 -5.18 -7.12 4.21
C GLY A 95 -6.50 -7.04 3.45
N ILE A 96 -6.74 -8.06 2.64
CA ILE A 96 -7.78 -8.07 1.60
C ILE A 96 -9.15 -7.75 2.21
N GLY A 97 -9.86 -6.81 1.59
CA GLY A 97 -11.21 -6.43 2.00
C GLY A 97 -11.31 -5.74 3.36
N ALA A 98 -10.21 -5.27 3.95
CA ALA A 98 -10.26 -4.45 5.16
C ALA A 98 -10.81 -3.05 4.86
N THR A 99 -11.34 -2.39 5.89
CA THR A 99 -11.91 -1.04 5.79
C THR A 99 -11.37 -0.16 6.92
N LEU A 100 -10.84 1.01 6.56
CA LEU A 100 -10.36 2.04 7.48
C LEU A 100 -11.21 3.30 7.30
N MET A 101 -11.84 3.75 8.38
CA MET A 101 -12.74 4.91 8.40
C MET A 101 -12.05 6.22 8.80
N ASP A 102 -12.82 7.30 8.79
CA ASP A 102 -12.34 8.67 9.02
C ASP A 102 -11.53 8.82 10.31
N GLY A 103 -10.40 9.51 10.20
CA GLY A 103 -9.53 9.81 11.34
C GLY A 103 -8.77 8.59 11.87
N VAL A 104 -8.84 7.42 11.22
CA VAL A 104 -7.97 6.30 11.57
C VAL A 104 -6.51 6.70 11.36
N VAL A 105 -5.66 6.41 12.34
CA VAL A 105 -4.21 6.54 12.26
C VAL A 105 -3.58 5.18 12.50
N LEU A 106 -2.96 4.61 11.47
CA LEU A 106 -2.24 3.35 11.53
C LEU A 106 -0.73 3.61 11.55
N GLY A 107 -0.06 3.22 12.63
CA GLY A 107 1.39 3.35 12.75
C GLY A 107 2.15 2.45 11.77
N GLU A 108 3.38 2.84 11.45
CA GLU A 108 4.27 2.16 10.51
C GLU A 108 4.53 0.68 10.87
N ASN A 109 5.01 -0.08 9.88
CA ASN A 109 5.38 -1.50 10.00
C ASN A 109 4.23 -2.41 10.47
N SER A 110 2.98 -1.96 10.33
CA SER A 110 1.80 -2.66 10.83
C SER A 110 1.14 -3.53 9.76
N ILE A 111 0.41 -4.55 10.22
CA ILE A 111 -0.44 -5.40 9.38
C ILE A 111 -1.87 -5.29 9.88
N VAL A 112 -2.80 -4.97 8.98
CA VAL A 112 -4.23 -5.14 9.21
C VAL A 112 -4.67 -6.44 8.53
N ALA A 113 -5.20 -7.39 9.29
CA ALA A 113 -5.68 -8.65 8.73
C ALA A 113 -6.85 -8.43 7.76
N GLY A 114 -7.02 -9.36 6.80
CA GLY A 114 -8.13 -9.30 5.85
C GLY A 114 -9.50 -9.22 6.52
N HIS A 115 -10.43 -8.53 5.88
CA HIS A 115 -11.79 -8.29 6.34
C HIS A 115 -11.92 -7.58 7.71
N SER A 116 -10.86 -6.96 8.19
CA SER A 116 -10.90 -6.18 9.43
C SER A 116 -11.50 -4.80 9.21
N PHE A 117 -12.18 -4.28 10.23
CA PHE A 117 -12.82 -2.96 10.20
C PHE A 117 -12.27 -2.05 11.29
N LEU A 118 -11.54 -0.99 10.91
CA LEU A 118 -11.10 0.05 11.83
C LEU A 118 -12.12 1.19 11.81
N ARG A 119 -12.80 1.36 12.94
CA ARG A 119 -13.81 2.41 13.16
C ARG A 119 -13.17 3.79 13.20
N GLU A 120 -13.99 4.82 13.02
CA GLU A 120 -13.57 6.22 13.05
C GLU A 120 -12.72 6.57 14.29
N GLY A 121 -11.69 7.38 14.08
CA GLY A 121 -10.76 7.84 15.11
C GLY A 121 -9.90 6.75 15.77
N THR A 122 -9.87 5.52 15.24
CA THR A 122 -9.02 4.47 15.80
C THR A 122 -7.54 4.80 15.59
N VAL A 123 -6.77 4.80 16.67
CA VAL A 123 -5.31 4.96 16.62
C VAL A 123 -4.66 3.61 16.91
N ILE A 124 -3.88 3.12 15.97
CA ILE A 124 -3.09 1.89 16.08
C ILE A 124 -1.60 2.27 16.19
N PRO A 125 -0.89 1.83 17.24
CA PRO A 125 0.55 2.06 17.37
C PRO A 125 1.37 1.40 16.26
N PRO A 126 2.60 1.88 15.97
CA PRO A 126 3.53 1.18 15.09
C PRO A 126 3.77 -0.28 15.48
N ASN A 127 4.22 -1.08 14.52
CA ASN A 127 4.56 -2.50 14.71
C ASN A 127 3.37 -3.30 15.26
N SER A 128 2.16 -3.07 14.75
CA SER A 128 0.96 -3.75 15.23
C SER A 128 0.40 -4.73 14.21
N ILE A 129 -0.06 -5.89 14.68
CA ILE A 129 -0.95 -6.77 13.94
C ILE A 129 -2.35 -6.59 14.48
N VAL A 130 -3.26 -6.17 13.60
CA VAL A 130 -4.63 -5.77 13.92
C VAL A 130 -5.60 -6.72 13.23
N MET A 131 -6.62 -7.19 13.93
CA MET A 131 -7.65 -8.04 13.31
C MET A 131 -9.05 -7.86 13.92
N GLY A 132 -10.07 -8.15 13.11
CA GLY A 132 -11.46 -8.27 13.54
C GLY A 132 -12.36 -7.09 13.14
N THR A 133 -13.62 -7.17 13.55
CA THR A 133 -14.66 -6.16 13.26
C THR A 133 -15.51 -5.93 14.52
N PRO A 134 -15.27 -4.84 15.28
CA PRO A 134 -14.20 -3.86 15.09
C PRO A 134 -12.81 -4.43 15.38
N ALA A 135 -11.82 -3.96 14.63
CA ALA A 135 -10.45 -4.46 14.69
C ALA A 135 -9.74 -4.04 15.97
N LYS A 136 -8.92 -4.93 16.53
CA LYS A 136 -8.07 -4.66 17.71
C LYS A 136 -6.65 -5.16 17.46
N VAL A 137 -5.69 -4.55 18.14
CA VAL A 137 -4.31 -5.05 18.18
C VAL A 137 -4.32 -6.40 18.88
N VAL A 138 -3.82 -7.44 18.21
CA VAL A 138 -3.71 -8.81 18.76
C VAL A 138 -2.27 -9.20 19.04
N ARG A 139 -1.31 -8.54 18.39
CA ARG A 139 0.12 -8.79 18.55
C ARG A 139 0.89 -7.53 18.19
N THR A 140 1.99 -7.27 18.88
CA THR A 140 2.98 -6.26 18.51
C THR A 140 4.15 -6.98 17.86
N GLU A 141 4.42 -6.68 16.60
CA GLU A 141 5.48 -7.28 15.80
C GLU A 141 5.91 -6.28 14.71
N ASN A 142 7.22 -6.07 14.55
CA ASN A 142 7.74 -5.20 13.49
C ASN A 142 7.76 -5.97 12.16
N SER A 143 6.75 -5.75 11.33
CA SER A 143 6.59 -6.44 10.04
C SER A 143 7.32 -5.75 8.88
N PHE A 144 8.28 -4.84 9.14
CA PHE A 144 9.01 -4.07 8.13
C PHE A 144 9.51 -4.94 6.97
N VAL A 145 10.23 -6.03 7.24
CA VAL A 145 10.85 -6.84 6.16
C VAL A 145 9.78 -7.48 5.28
N ALA A 146 8.76 -8.11 5.88
CA ALA A 146 7.68 -8.74 5.13
C ALA A 146 6.90 -7.74 4.28
N ASN A 147 6.56 -6.58 4.85
CA ASN A 147 5.78 -5.55 4.19
C ASN A 147 6.59 -4.87 3.06
N ARG A 148 7.86 -4.53 3.32
CA ARG A 148 8.76 -3.94 2.32
C ARG A 148 9.02 -4.88 1.15
N VAL A 149 9.25 -6.17 1.42
CA VAL A 149 9.39 -7.18 0.36
C VAL A 149 8.12 -7.24 -0.49
N ASN A 150 6.93 -7.28 0.12
CA ASN A 150 5.67 -7.30 -0.63
C ASN A 150 5.51 -6.06 -1.53
N ALA A 151 5.82 -4.87 -1.02
CA ALA A 151 5.78 -3.64 -1.79
C ALA A 151 6.74 -3.67 -3.01
N MET A 152 7.97 -4.15 -2.81
CA MET A 152 8.97 -4.26 -3.90
C MET A 152 8.60 -5.33 -4.94
N LEU A 153 7.96 -6.42 -4.53
CA LEU A 153 7.40 -7.40 -5.46
C LEU A 153 6.36 -6.75 -6.38
N TYR A 154 5.46 -5.97 -5.82
CA TYR A 154 4.46 -5.22 -6.59
C TYR A 154 5.08 -4.15 -7.49
N HIS A 155 6.16 -3.49 -7.05
CA HIS A 155 6.91 -2.60 -7.91
C HIS A 155 7.51 -3.33 -9.13
N ARG A 156 8.15 -4.49 -8.93
CA ARG A 156 8.64 -5.33 -10.04
C ARG A 156 7.51 -5.66 -11.01
N ASN A 157 6.39 -6.13 -10.47
CA ASN A 157 5.24 -6.53 -11.28
C ASN A 157 4.69 -5.36 -12.08
N ALA A 158 4.61 -4.17 -11.47
CA ALA A 158 4.21 -2.94 -12.14
C ALA A 158 5.15 -2.60 -13.32
N VAL A 159 6.47 -2.73 -13.14
CA VAL A 159 7.44 -2.49 -14.21
C VAL A 159 7.26 -3.48 -15.37
N CYS A 160 6.99 -4.76 -15.08
CA CYS A 160 6.68 -5.77 -16.10
C CYS A 160 5.35 -5.46 -16.83
N TYR A 161 4.28 -5.17 -16.08
CA TYR A 161 2.96 -4.84 -16.63
C TYR A 161 3.01 -3.60 -17.53
N ALA A 162 3.81 -2.59 -17.16
CA ALA A 162 4.01 -1.39 -17.96
C ALA A 162 4.62 -1.66 -19.34
N ARG A 163 5.21 -2.85 -19.55
CA ARG A 163 5.81 -3.33 -20.80
C ARG A 163 5.00 -4.43 -21.48
N GLY A 164 3.82 -4.78 -20.94
CA GLY A 164 2.97 -5.86 -21.45
C GLY A 164 3.38 -7.27 -21.00
N ASP A 165 4.31 -7.39 -20.05
CA ASP A 165 4.65 -8.66 -19.42
C ASP A 165 3.81 -8.86 -18.15
N HIS A 166 2.95 -9.87 -18.19
CA HIS A 166 2.04 -10.21 -17.09
C HIS A 166 2.52 -11.39 -16.24
N ARG A 167 3.80 -11.77 -16.38
CA ARG A 167 4.44 -12.90 -15.68
C ARG A 167 5.68 -12.44 -14.90
N GLY A 168 5.67 -11.20 -14.40
CA GLY A 168 6.82 -10.58 -13.73
C GLY A 168 7.33 -11.29 -12.47
N TRP A 169 6.59 -12.25 -11.92
CA TRP A 169 6.98 -13.08 -10.77
C TRP A 169 7.30 -14.54 -11.13
N ASP A 170 7.54 -14.82 -12.39
CA ASP A 170 7.85 -16.16 -12.88
C ASP A 170 9.32 -16.26 -13.31
N GLY A 171 9.89 -17.46 -13.20
CA GLY A 171 11.23 -17.80 -13.68
C GLY A 171 12.41 -17.43 -12.76
N PRO A 172 13.64 -17.86 -13.14
CA PRO A 172 14.82 -17.79 -12.29
C PRO A 172 15.31 -16.35 -12.01
N GLU A 173 15.09 -15.42 -12.94
CA GLU A 173 15.48 -14.02 -12.74
C GLU A 173 14.70 -13.36 -11.59
N TYR A 174 13.42 -13.72 -11.46
CA TYR A 174 12.58 -13.27 -10.36
C TYR A 174 13.11 -13.80 -9.01
N GLU A 175 13.43 -15.10 -8.93
CA GLU A 175 13.92 -15.72 -7.71
C GLU A 175 15.23 -15.08 -7.22
N VAL A 176 16.17 -14.84 -8.15
CA VAL A 176 17.45 -14.18 -7.86
C VAL A 176 17.23 -12.75 -7.37
N GLN A 177 16.39 -11.96 -8.05
CA GLN A 177 16.12 -10.59 -7.63
C GLN A 177 15.42 -10.53 -6.26
N MET A 178 14.44 -11.40 -6.03
CA MET A 178 13.71 -11.48 -4.77
C MET A 178 14.66 -11.81 -3.61
N ALA A 179 15.55 -12.78 -3.78
CA ALA A 179 16.55 -13.13 -2.78
C ALA A 179 17.50 -11.95 -2.49
N ALA A 180 17.95 -11.24 -3.52
CA ALA A 180 18.81 -10.06 -3.38
C ALA A 180 18.12 -8.93 -2.61
N TRP A 181 16.88 -8.59 -2.97
CA TRP A 181 16.10 -7.57 -2.27
C TRP A 181 15.81 -7.95 -0.83
N LYS A 182 15.40 -9.20 -0.58
CA LYS A 182 15.16 -9.66 0.78
C LYS A 182 16.41 -9.49 1.64
N ALA A 183 17.58 -9.91 1.16
CA ALA A 183 18.83 -9.77 1.89
C ALA A 183 19.21 -8.29 2.13
N GLU A 184 18.93 -7.38 1.18
CA GLU A 184 19.15 -5.94 1.35
C GLU A 184 18.21 -5.32 2.38
N ILE A 185 16.93 -5.66 2.32
CA ILE A 185 15.90 -5.19 3.25
C ILE A 185 16.18 -5.71 4.66
N GLU A 186 16.66 -6.95 4.81
CA GLU A 186 17.09 -7.51 6.11
C GLU A 186 18.30 -6.74 6.67
N ARG A 187 19.28 -6.37 5.84
CA ARG A 187 20.41 -5.51 6.27
C ARG A 187 19.94 -4.11 6.66
N GLU A 188 18.98 -3.55 5.93
CA GLU A 188 18.37 -2.27 6.29
C GLU A 188 17.62 -2.36 7.62
N PHE A 189 16.86 -3.44 7.83
CA PHE A 189 16.18 -3.69 9.10
C PHE A 189 17.18 -3.73 10.27
N GLU A 190 18.25 -4.51 10.14
CA GLU A 190 19.29 -4.61 11.16
C GLU A 190 19.93 -3.25 11.45
N ARG A 191 20.16 -2.43 10.42
CA ARG A 191 20.69 -1.07 10.57
C ARG A 191 19.72 -0.13 11.30
N LEU A 192 18.42 -0.21 11.03
CA LEU A 192 17.41 0.70 11.58
C LEU A 192 16.94 0.31 12.98
N TYR A 193 16.76 -0.98 13.23
CA TYR A 193 16.11 -1.50 14.44
C TYR A 193 17.01 -2.38 15.31
N GLY A 194 18.16 -2.80 14.79
CA GLY A 194 19.05 -3.74 15.46
C GLY A 194 18.52 -5.17 15.46
N GLY A 195 19.43 -6.14 15.57
CA GLY A 195 19.10 -7.55 15.65
C GLY A 195 18.52 -8.13 14.36
N LYS A 196 17.95 -9.34 14.46
CA LYS A 196 17.33 -10.03 13.33
C LYS A 196 15.83 -9.71 13.25
N PRO A 197 15.26 -9.62 12.04
CA PRO A 197 13.82 -9.48 11.89
C PRO A 197 13.07 -10.68 12.49
N PRO A 198 11.79 -10.51 12.87
CA PRO A 198 10.95 -11.63 13.30
C PRO A 198 10.94 -12.74 12.25
N SER A 199 10.98 -14.00 12.71
CA SER A 199 10.81 -15.14 11.81
C SER A 199 9.38 -15.14 11.27
N ALA A 200 9.25 -15.06 9.94
CA ALA A 200 7.97 -15.19 9.24
C ALA A 200 7.35 -16.58 9.44
#